data_AF-A0A6N8F0H9-F1
#
_entry.id   AF-A0A6N8F0H9-F1
#
_cell.length_a   1.000
_cell.length_b   1.000
_cell.length_c   1.000
_cell.angle_alpha   90.00
_cell.angle_beta   90.00
_cell.angle_gamma   90.00
#
_symmetry.space_group_name_H-M   'P 1'
#
loop_
_entity.id
_entity.type
_entity.pdbx_description
1 polymer ?
#
loop_
_entity_poly.entity_id
_entity_poly.type
_entity_poly.pdbx_seq_one_letter_code
_entity_poly.pdbx_strand_id
1 'polypeptide(L)'
;MIQERAGDRVPVIGVGGLLTPDDVVQALETGVPLISLGHAMVMNPEWVALVQSGREQEIKTTLSRSAQKELMIPDVFWGMITNTPGWFQVVD
;
A
#
# COMPACT_ATOMS: atom_id res chain seq x y z
N MET A 1 -17.72 4.84 -14.44
CA MET A 1 -16.47 4.24 -13.90
C MET A 1 -16.11 2.93 -14.63
N ILE A 2 -14.86 2.45 -14.59
CA ILE A 2 -14.49 1.12 -15.14
C ILE A 2 -15.38 0.02 -14.54
N GLN A 3 -15.64 0.09 -13.23
CA GLN A 3 -16.52 -0.86 -12.53
C GLN A 3 -17.95 -0.89 -13.09
N GLU A 4 -18.58 0.26 -13.36
CA GLU A 4 -19.93 0.29 -13.98
C GLU A 4 -19.95 -0.41 -15.35
N ARG A 5 -18.88 -0.25 -16.14
CA ARG A 5 -18.79 -0.86 -17.47
C ARG A 5 -18.50 -2.35 -17.38
N ALA A 6 -17.68 -2.78 -16.41
CA ALA A 6 -17.36 -4.18 -16.17
C ALA A 6 -18.58 -4.94 -15.62
N GLY A 7 -19.25 -4.37 -14.61
CA GLY A 7 -20.29 -5.04 -13.83
C GLY A 7 -19.75 -6.29 -13.15
N ASP A 8 -20.61 -7.29 -12.97
CA ASP A 8 -20.24 -8.55 -12.31
C ASP A 8 -19.52 -9.56 -13.22
N ARG A 9 -19.19 -9.16 -14.45
CA ARG A 9 -18.57 -10.05 -15.45
C ARG A 9 -17.11 -10.35 -15.14
N VAL A 10 -16.42 -9.39 -14.52
CA VAL A 10 -15.01 -9.49 -14.14
C VAL A 10 -14.76 -8.57 -12.95
N PRO A 11 -14.09 -9.04 -11.89
CA PRO A 11 -13.77 -8.19 -10.75
C PRO A 11 -12.78 -7.09 -11.16
N VAL A 12 -13.09 -5.85 -10.76
CA VAL A 12 -12.18 -4.71 -10.89
C VAL A 12 -11.44 -4.52 -9.57
N ILE A 13 -10.12 -4.33 -9.65
CA ILE A 13 -9.27 -4.05 -8.49
C ILE A 13 -8.82 -2.59 -8.57
N GLY A 14 -9.22 -1.79 -7.60
CA GLY A 14 -8.76 -0.41 -7.43
C GLY A 14 -7.33 -0.34 -6.90
N VAL A 15 -6.55 0.62 -7.41
CA VAL A 15 -5.18 0.91 -6.98
C VAL A 15 -4.97 2.43 -6.95
N GLY A 16 -3.96 2.90 -6.20
CA GLY A 16 -3.51 4.29 -6.28
C GLY A 16 -3.07 4.89 -4.95
N GLY A 17 -1.87 4.54 -4.47
CA GLY A 17 -1.26 5.22 -3.32
C GLY A 17 -2.03 5.10 -2.01
N LEU A 18 -2.79 4.03 -1.81
CA LEU A 18 -3.58 3.77 -0.60
C LEU A 18 -2.64 3.30 0.50
N LEU A 19 -2.44 4.14 1.53
CA LEU A 19 -1.46 3.89 2.60
C LEU A 19 -2.13 3.60 3.95
N THR A 20 -3.27 4.25 4.20
CA THR A 20 -4.00 4.19 5.46
C THR A 20 -5.33 3.44 5.32
N PRO A 21 -5.92 2.95 6.42
CA PRO A 21 -7.25 2.35 6.40
C PRO A 21 -8.32 3.31 5.85
N ASP A 22 -8.23 4.60 6.18
CA ASP A 22 -9.12 5.63 5.66
C ASP A 22 -9.02 5.79 4.14
N ASP A 23 -7.81 5.68 3.56
CA ASP A 23 -7.64 5.67 2.09
C ASP A 23 -8.38 4.48 1.47
N VAL A 24 -8.27 3.30 2.11
CA VAL A 24 -8.90 2.06 1.65
C VAL A 24 -10.42 2.18 1.73
N VAL A 25 -10.96 2.70 2.83
CA VAL A 25 -12.40 2.92 3.00
C VAL A 25 -12.92 3.86 1.92
N GLN A 26 -12.29 5.02 1.74
CA GLN A 26 -12.68 5.99 0.70
C GLN A 26 -12.63 5.38 -0.70
N ALA A 27 -11.62 4.54 -0.99
CA ALA A 27 -11.53 3.86 -2.27
C ALA A 27 -12.64 2.82 -2.46
N LEU A 28 -13.02 2.06 -1.42
CA LEU A 28 -14.14 1.10 -1.49
C LEU A 28 -15.48 1.81 -1.72
N GLU A 29 -15.67 2.99 -1.12
CA GLU A 29 -16.87 3.82 -1.30
C GLU A 29 -17.09 4.28 -2.75
N THR A 30 -16.06 4.22 -3.61
CA THR A 30 -16.20 4.46 -5.05
C THR A 30 -16.99 3.36 -5.79
N GLY A 31 -17.24 2.22 -5.13
CA GLY A 31 -17.99 1.09 -5.66
C GLY A 31 -17.13 0.00 -6.30
N VAL A 32 -15.79 0.14 -6.30
CA VAL A 32 -14.90 -0.96 -6.72
C VAL A 32 -14.98 -2.13 -5.73
N PRO A 33 -15.06 -3.38 -6.22
CA PRO A 33 -15.29 -4.53 -5.35
C PRO A 33 -14.03 -4.99 -4.60
N LEU A 34 -12.83 -4.62 -5.09
CA LEU A 34 -11.55 -5.04 -4.55
C LEU A 34 -10.54 -3.90 -4.61
N ILE A 35 -9.54 -3.96 -3.73
CA ILE A 35 -8.44 -3.02 -3.65
C ILE A 35 -7.12 -3.77 -3.55
N SER A 36 -6.06 -3.21 -4.13
CA SER A 36 -4.70 -3.70 -3.97
C SER A 36 -3.81 -2.68 -3.23
N LEU A 37 -3.02 -3.19 -2.28
CA LEU A 37 -2.07 -2.45 -1.49
C LEU A 37 -0.64 -2.83 -1.91
N GLY A 38 0.07 -1.91 -2.55
CA GLY A 38 1.47 -2.11 -2.97
C GLY A 38 2.44 -1.52 -1.96
N HIS A 39 2.62 -0.20 -2.01
CA HIS A 39 3.55 0.53 -1.13
C HIS A 39 3.29 0.28 0.36
N ALA A 40 2.03 0.27 0.77
CA ALA A 40 1.64 0.01 2.15
C ALA A 40 2.15 -1.35 2.66
N MET A 41 2.07 -2.40 1.85
CA MET A 41 2.55 -3.75 2.19
C MET A 41 4.08 -3.84 2.23
N VAL A 42 4.78 -3.13 1.33
CA VAL A 42 6.25 -3.09 1.36
C VAL A 42 6.75 -2.40 2.62
N MET A 43 6.09 -1.31 3.05
CA MET A 43 6.47 -0.58 4.26
C MET A 43 5.99 -1.27 5.55
N ASN A 44 4.88 -2.01 5.47
CA ASN A 44 4.24 -2.67 6.60
C ASN A 44 3.79 -4.07 6.18
N PRO A 45 4.65 -5.10 6.27
CA PRO A 45 4.26 -6.48 5.94
C PRO A 45 3.06 -6.98 6.75
N GLU A 46 2.90 -6.45 7.97
CA GLU A 46 1.81 -6.74 8.91
C GLU A 46 0.61 -5.79 8.80
N TRP A 47 0.50 -5.00 7.73
CA TRP A 47 -0.52 -3.94 7.59
C TRP A 47 -1.92 -4.44 7.96
N VAL A 48 -2.34 -5.58 7.42
CA VAL A 48 -3.67 -6.16 7.66
C VAL A 48 -3.85 -6.53 9.14
N ALA A 49 -2.83 -7.12 9.77
CA ALA A 49 -2.88 -7.50 11.18
C ALA A 49 -2.94 -6.28 12.10
N LEU A 50 -2.26 -5.19 11.74
CA LEU A 50 -2.34 -3.91 12.47
C LEU A 50 -3.76 -3.34 12.43
N VAL A 51 -4.40 -3.32 11.26
CA VAL A 51 -5.80 -2.87 11.12
C VAL A 51 -6.75 -3.76 11.92
N GLN A 52 -6.65 -5.08 11.76
CA GLN A 52 -7.53 -6.02 12.48
C GLN A 52 -7.39 -5.95 14.00
N SER A 53 -6.22 -5.54 14.50
CA SER A 53 -5.97 -5.38 15.94
C SER A 53 -6.22 -3.96 16.46
N GLY A 54 -6.73 -3.05 15.62
CA GLY A 54 -6.99 -1.64 16.00
C GLY A 54 -5.71 -0.85 16.30
N ARG A 55 -4.58 -1.26 15.71
CA ARG A 55 -3.25 -0.64 15.89
C ARG A 55 -2.82 0.16 14.67
N GLU A 56 -3.78 0.84 14.07
CA GLU A 56 -3.62 1.60 12.82
C GLU A 56 -2.59 2.73 12.95
N GLN A 57 -2.42 3.29 14.15
CA GLN A 57 -1.40 4.30 14.47
C GLN A 57 0.03 3.80 14.29
N GLU A 58 0.25 2.48 14.22
CA GLU A 58 1.58 1.89 13.97
C GLU A 58 1.90 1.79 12.46
N ILE A 59 0.92 2.06 11.57
CA ILE A 59 1.11 1.99 10.12
C ILE A 59 2.01 3.14 9.66
N LYS A 60 3.15 2.78 9.07
CA LYS A 60 4.10 3.73 8.48
C LYS A 60 3.63 4.13 7.08
N THR A 61 3.61 5.43 6.80
CA THR A 61 3.31 6.00 5.48
C THR A 61 4.57 6.46 4.73
N THR A 62 5.72 6.44 5.41
CA THR A 62 7.04 6.74 4.87
C THR A 62 8.00 5.57 5.13
N LEU A 63 9.10 5.53 4.40
CA LEU A 63 10.09 4.47 4.48
C LEU A 63 11.44 5.02 4.96
N SER A 64 11.92 4.61 6.14
CA SER A 64 13.27 5.00 6.59
C SER A 64 14.33 4.31 5.74
N ARG A 65 15.43 5.02 5.42
CA ARG A 65 16.61 4.45 4.75
C ARG A 65 17.27 3.30 5.53
N SER A 66 17.02 3.21 6.84
CA SER A 66 17.56 2.16 7.69
C SER A 66 16.73 0.87 7.69
N ALA A 67 15.52 0.89 7.12
CA ALA A 67 14.53 -0.19 7.26
C ALA A 67 14.80 -1.44 6.41
N GLN A 68 15.78 -1.43 5.50
CA GLN A 68 15.99 -2.52 4.53
C GLN A 68 16.06 -3.90 5.18
N LYS A 69 16.87 -4.04 6.25
CA LYS A 69 17.09 -5.31 6.93
C LYS A 69 15.87 -5.77 7.73
N GLU A 70 15.19 -4.83 8.39
CA GLU A 70 13.95 -5.08 9.14
C GLU A 70 12.86 -5.62 8.20
N LEU A 71 12.71 -5.00 7.04
CA LEU A 71 11.71 -5.37 6.04
C LEU A 71 12.16 -6.51 5.11
N MET A 72 13.37 -7.05 5.31
CA MET A 72 13.97 -8.12 4.51
C MET A 72 13.93 -7.84 3.00
N ILE A 73 14.12 -6.58 2.60
CA ILE A 73 14.05 -6.18 1.18
C ILE A 73 15.38 -6.52 0.48
N PRO A 74 15.36 -7.28 -0.62
CA PRO A 74 16.58 -7.62 -1.37
C PRO A 74 17.32 -6.38 -1.88
N ASP A 75 18.65 -6.43 -1.93
CA ASP A 75 19.51 -5.29 -2.29
C ASP A 75 19.14 -4.63 -3.63
N VAL A 76 18.85 -5.45 -4.65
CA VAL A 76 18.46 -4.94 -5.98
C VAL A 76 17.15 -4.15 -5.89
N PHE A 77 16.17 -4.65 -5.14
CA PHE A 77 14.89 -3.97 -4.98
C PHE A 77 15.04 -2.71 -4.12
N TRP A 78 15.80 -2.79 -3.03
CA TRP A 78 16.12 -1.63 -2.20
C TRP A 78 16.82 -0.52 -2.99
N GLY A 79 17.75 -0.88 -3.87
CA GLY A 79 18.40 0.04 -4.80
C GLY A 79 17.39 0.72 -5.72
N MET A 80 16.39 0.01 -6.23
CA MET A 80 15.33 0.62 -7.04
C MET A 80 14.47 1.59 -6.21
N ILE A 81 14.10 1.22 -4.98
CA ILE A 81 13.29 2.04 -4.07
C ILE A 81 14.00 3.36 -3.75
N THR A 82 15.27 3.29 -3.37
CA THR A 82 16.03 4.44 -2.88
C THR A 82 16.55 5.36 -3.99
N ASN A 83 16.70 4.85 -5.22
CA ASN A 83 17.24 5.62 -6.35
C ASN A 83 16.16 6.06 -7.36
N THR A 84 14.89 5.71 -7.19
CA THR A 84 13.79 6.19 -8.05
C THR A 84 13.04 7.34 -7.35
N PRO A 85 13.28 8.61 -7.74
CA PRO A 85 12.65 9.74 -7.07
C PRO A 85 11.13 9.68 -7.17
N GLY A 86 10.45 9.93 -6.05
CA GLY A 86 8.98 9.97 -5.99
C GLY A 86 8.29 8.60 -6.00
N TRP A 87 9.02 7.48 -6.09
CA TRP A 87 8.39 6.16 -6.07
C TRP A 87 7.97 5.72 -4.66
N PHE A 88 8.83 5.95 -3.67
CA PHE A 88 8.51 5.86 -2.25
C PHE A 88 8.86 7.17 -1.57
N GLN A 89 8.13 7.53 -0.51
CA GLN A 89 8.50 8.63 0.37
C GLN A 89 9.58 8.16 1.35
N VAL A 90 10.84 8.22 0.91
CA VAL A 90 11.99 7.79 1.70
C VAL A 90 12.46 8.93 2.61
N VAL A 91 12.61 8.63 3.90
CA VAL A 91 13.09 9.56 4.94
C VAL A 91 14.36 9.00 5.60
N ASP A 92 15.14 9.86 6.26
CA ASP A 92 16.33 9.43 7.01
C ASP A 92 15.94 8.88 8.39
#